data_AF-A0A0F9TKA5-F1
#
_entry.id   AF-A0A0F9TKA5-F1
#
_cell.length_a   1.000
_cell.length_b   1.000
_cell.length_c   1.000
_cell.angle_alpha   90.00
_cell.angle_beta   90.00
_cell.angle_gamma   90.00
#
_symmetry.space_group_name_H-M   'P 1'
#
loop_
_entity.id
_entity.type
_entity.pdbx_description
1 polymer ?
#
loop_
_entity_poly.entity_id
_entity_poly.type
_entity_poly.pdbx_seq_one_letter_code
_entity_poly.pdbx_strand_id
1 'polypeptide(L)'
;MFEEPLSLGVKTTTARVKAIGRVGDHFSAFGMTFVITGIVQITEQVLRDSFWKQEGFSSPEELVKTWVGLHFIIGFVPNKVVVLHQFVLDPTCKWEMFINPPKSKCRRRRSVHNMSHSFTLEELCIGLSTDPIRPGRCTKLALHIGPCSWELIL
;
A
#
# COMPACT_ATOMS: atom_id res chain seq x y z
N MET A 1 -12.61 -13.92 6.25
CA MET A 1 -11.93 -14.93 5.41
C MET A 1 -10.43 -14.67 5.35
N PHE A 2 -9.97 -13.45 5.09
CA PHE A 2 -8.55 -13.19 4.86
C PHE A 2 -7.68 -12.97 6.11
N GLU A 3 -8.26 -12.76 7.29
CA GLU A 3 -7.52 -12.49 8.53
C GLU A 3 -6.58 -13.63 8.93
N GLU A 4 -7.07 -14.87 9.00
CA GLU A 4 -6.27 -16.03 9.38
C GLU A 4 -5.17 -16.36 8.35
N PRO A 5 -5.42 -16.40 7.03
CA PRO A 5 -4.35 -16.55 6.05
C PRO A 5 -3.28 -15.45 6.11
N LEU A 6 -3.65 -14.21 6.47
CA LEU A 6 -2.68 -13.12 6.62
C LEU A 6 -1.85 -13.27 7.89
N SER A 7 -2.47 -13.63 9.01
CA SER A 7 -1.77 -13.80 10.29
C SER A 7 -0.83 -15.01 10.28
N LEU A 8 -1.18 -16.06 9.54
CA LEU A 8 -0.33 -17.23 9.32
C LEU A 8 0.72 -17.03 8.21
N GLY A 9 0.71 -15.89 7.52
CA GLY A 9 1.63 -15.61 6.40
C GLY A 9 1.39 -16.47 5.15
N VAL A 10 0.23 -17.11 5.05
CA VAL A 10 -0.19 -17.88 3.86
C VAL A 10 -0.56 -16.93 2.73
N LYS A 11 -1.37 -15.90 3.03
CA LYS A 11 -1.74 -14.86 2.08
C LYS A 11 -0.59 -13.85 2.01
N THR A 12 0.12 -13.87 0.88
CA THR A 12 1.27 -13.01 0.58
C THR A 12 1.03 -12.15 -0.66
N THR A 13 -0.14 -12.29 -1.29
CA THR A 13 -0.50 -11.54 -2.49
C THR A 13 -1.95 -11.08 -2.48
N THR A 14 -2.21 -10.00 -3.22
CA THR A 14 -3.57 -9.55 -3.53
C THR A 14 -3.61 -8.97 -4.94
N ALA A 15 -4.62 -9.38 -5.72
CA ALA A 15 -4.89 -8.90 -7.05
C ALA A 15 -5.95 -7.80 -7.04
N ARG A 16 -5.74 -6.78 -7.88
CA ARG A 16 -6.64 -5.63 -8.01
C ARG A 16 -6.72 -5.18 -9.46
N VAL A 17 -7.80 -4.51 -9.84
CA VAL A 17 -7.94 -3.90 -11.17
C VAL A 17 -7.02 -2.67 -11.33
N LYS A 18 -6.59 -2.05 -10.22
CA LYS A 18 -5.70 -0.88 -10.20
C LYS A 18 -4.55 -1.09 -9.22
N ALA A 19 -3.39 -0.55 -9.57
CA ALA A 19 -2.24 -0.51 -8.69
C ALA A 19 -2.47 0.46 -7.52
N ILE A 20 -2.05 0.07 -6.31
CA ILE A 20 -2.11 0.89 -5.09
C ILE A 20 -0.74 0.80 -4.41
N GLY A 21 -0.21 1.97 -4.04
CA GLY A 21 1.11 2.06 -3.42
C GLY A 21 2.27 1.75 -4.38
N ARG A 22 3.44 1.56 -3.79
CA ARG A 22 4.72 1.26 -4.44
C ARG A 22 5.44 0.17 -3.67
N VAL A 23 6.41 -0.48 -4.31
CA VAL A 23 7.32 -1.40 -3.61
C VAL A 23 8.05 -0.61 -2.51
N GLY A 24 8.07 -1.15 -1.28
CA GLY A 24 8.56 -0.53 -0.07
C GLY A 24 7.50 0.18 0.77
N ASP A 25 6.32 0.46 0.21
CA ASP A 25 5.23 1.05 0.98
C ASP A 25 4.69 0.05 2.01
N HIS A 26 4.27 0.57 3.16
CA HIS A 26 3.65 -0.21 4.22
C HIS A 26 2.14 -0.06 4.15
N PHE A 27 1.42 -1.12 4.52
CA PHE A 27 -0.02 -1.07 4.74
C PHE A 27 -0.43 -1.87 5.97
N SER A 28 -1.61 -1.58 6.50
CA SER A 28 -2.14 -2.26 7.68
C SER A 28 -3.44 -2.98 7.37
N ALA A 29 -3.57 -4.19 7.89
CA ALA A 29 -4.79 -4.98 7.83
C ALA A 29 -4.89 -5.88 9.07
N PHE A 30 -6.07 -5.96 9.69
CA PHE A 30 -6.32 -6.80 10.87
C PHE A 30 -5.30 -6.59 12.01
N GLY A 31 -4.91 -5.35 12.28
CA GLY A 31 -3.94 -5.00 13.33
C GLY A 31 -2.47 -5.37 13.04
N MET A 32 -2.18 -5.87 11.83
CA MET A 32 -0.84 -6.22 11.37
C MET A 32 -0.36 -5.22 10.32
N THR A 33 0.96 -5.02 10.23
CA THR A 33 1.60 -4.20 9.20
C THR A 33 2.36 -5.07 8.22
N PHE A 34 2.24 -4.74 6.94
CA PHE A 34 2.86 -5.45 5.82
C PHE A 34 3.63 -4.47 4.95
N VAL A 35 4.66 -4.96 4.26
CA VAL A 35 5.44 -4.20 3.28
C VAL A 35 5.19 -4.77 1.89
N ILE A 36 4.89 -3.91 0.92
CA ILE A 36 4.78 -4.30 -0.48
C ILE A 36 6.17 -4.61 -1.03
N THR A 37 6.40 -5.84 -1.46
CA THR A 37 7.68 -6.32 -1.98
C THR A 37 7.70 -6.42 -3.50
N GLY A 38 6.53 -6.47 -4.15
CA GLY A 38 6.43 -6.58 -5.60
C GLY A 38 5.09 -6.07 -6.12
N ILE A 39 5.10 -5.51 -7.33
CA ILE A 39 3.90 -5.12 -8.07
C ILE A 39 4.09 -5.57 -9.50
N VAL A 40 3.25 -6.48 -9.98
CA VAL A 40 3.34 -7.03 -11.34
C VAL A 40 1.97 -7.06 -12.01
N GLN A 41 1.95 -6.86 -13.33
CA GLN A 41 0.75 -7.04 -14.14
C GLN A 41 0.68 -8.49 -14.63
N ILE A 42 -0.45 -9.15 -14.37
CA ILE A 42 -0.72 -10.52 -14.80
C ILE A 42 -2.13 -10.62 -15.38
N THR A 43 -2.42 -11.69 -16.11
CA THR A 43 -3.79 -11.97 -16.54
C THR A 43 -4.60 -12.62 -15.40
N GLU A 44 -5.93 -12.46 -15.42
CA GLU A 44 -6.80 -13.17 -14.47
C GLU A 44 -6.63 -14.70 -14.58
N GLN A 45 -6.31 -15.23 -15.77
CA GLN A 45 -5.93 -16.64 -15.93
C GLN A 45 -4.69 -17.01 -15.11
N VAL A 46 -3.61 -16.24 -15.21
CA VAL A 46 -2.38 -16.48 -14.44
C VAL A 46 -2.65 -16.37 -12.93
N LEU A 47 -3.48 -15.41 -12.53
CA LEU A 47 -3.93 -15.29 -11.14
C LEU A 47 -4.60 -16.58 -10.65
N ARG A 48 -5.56 -17.10 -11.41
CA ARG A 48 -6.25 -18.36 -11.11
C ARG A 48 -5.28 -19.53 -11.07
N ASP A 49 -4.45 -19.70 -12.09
CA ASP A 49 -3.70 -20.94 -12.29
C ASP A 49 -2.47 -21.03 -11.37
N SER A 50 -1.86 -19.87 -11.03
CA SER A 50 -0.55 -19.82 -10.35
C SER A 50 -0.55 -19.17 -8.97
N PHE A 51 -1.52 -18.29 -8.66
CA PHE A 51 -1.46 -17.43 -7.47
C PHE A 51 -2.60 -17.62 -6.46
N TRP A 52 -3.53 -18.53 -6.73
CA TRP A 52 -4.69 -18.74 -5.85
C TRP A 52 -4.32 -19.10 -4.42
N LYS A 53 -3.25 -19.89 -4.21
CA LYS A 53 -2.75 -20.25 -2.86
C LYS A 53 -2.21 -19.03 -2.11
N GLN A 54 -1.42 -18.21 -2.79
CA GLN A 54 -0.79 -17.01 -2.23
C GLN A 54 -1.80 -15.87 -2.01
N GLU A 55 -2.95 -15.92 -2.70
CA GLU A 55 -4.13 -15.11 -2.40
C GLU A 55 -4.89 -15.62 -1.16
N GLY A 56 -4.58 -16.81 -0.66
CA GLY A 56 -5.20 -17.40 0.53
C GLY A 56 -6.45 -18.24 0.24
N PHE A 57 -6.64 -18.71 -1.00
CA PHE A 57 -7.74 -19.61 -1.35
C PHE A 57 -7.33 -21.09 -1.26
N SER A 58 -8.32 -21.97 -1.13
CA SER A 58 -8.12 -23.43 -1.07
C SER A 58 -8.15 -24.10 -2.44
N SER A 59 -8.67 -23.41 -3.45
CA SER A 59 -8.69 -23.88 -4.84
C SER A 59 -8.76 -22.72 -5.84
N PRO A 60 -8.35 -22.92 -7.11
CA PRO A 60 -8.53 -21.92 -8.15
C PRO A 60 -10.01 -21.59 -8.42
N GLU A 61 -10.92 -22.55 -8.25
CA GLU A 61 -12.37 -22.35 -8.42
C GLU A 61 -12.95 -21.44 -7.34
N GLU A 62 -12.48 -21.55 -6.11
CA GLU A 62 -12.87 -20.68 -5.00
C GLU A 62 -12.45 -19.23 -5.25
N LEU A 63 -11.24 -19.02 -5.78
CA LEU A 63 -10.78 -17.70 -6.21
C LEU A 63 -11.72 -17.12 -7.26
N VAL A 64 -12.04 -17.88 -8.32
CA VAL A 64 -12.92 -17.42 -9.40
C VAL A 64 -14.30 -17.07 -8.86
N LYS A 65 -14.88 -17.92 -8.01
CA LYS A 65 -16.20 -17.67 -7.39
C LYS A 65 -16.20 -16.37 -6.57
N THR A 66 -15.16 -16.17 -5.77
CA THR A 66 -15.00 -14.94 -4.96
C THR A 66 -14.78 -13.72 -5.85
N TRP A 67 -13.96 -13.85 -6.88
CA TRP A 67 -13.67 -12.78 -7.85
C TRP A 67 -14.93 -12.32 -8.58
N VAL A 68 -15.76 -13.26 -9.03
CA VAL A 68 -17.06 -12.98 -9.66
C VAL A 68 -18.01 -12.29 -8.68
N GLY A 69 -18.01 -12.69 -7.40
CA GLY A 69 -18.79 -12.02 -6.36
C GLY A 69 -18.37 -10.56 -6.14
N LEU A 70 -17.06 -10.29 -6.12
CA LEU A 70 -16.50 -8.94 -5.96
C LEU A 70 -16.68 -8.07 -7.21
N HIS A 71 -16.62 -8.68 -8.40
CA HIS A 71 -16.66 -7.99 -9.69
C HIS A 71 -17.91 -8.38 -10.50
N PHE A 72 -19.09 -8.35 -9.88
CA PHE A 72 -20.33 -8.92 -10.42
C PHE A 72 -20.73 -8.42 -11.83
N ILE A 73 -20.29 -7.24 -12.25
CA ILE A 73 -20.61 -6.67 -13.58
C ILE A 73 -19.83 -7.39 -14.69
N ILE A 74 -18.53 -7.61 -14.49
CA ILE A 74 -17.62 -8.13 -15.53
C ILE A 74 -17.33 -9.62 -15.32
N GLY A 75 -17.40 -10.08 -14.07
CA GLY A 75 -17.01 -11.42 -13.66
C GLY A 75 -15.51 -11.67 -13.85
N PHE A 76 -15.19 -12.93 -14.15
CA PHE A 76 -13.83 -13.40 -14.42
C PHE A 76 -13.60 -13.49 -15.94
N VAL A 77 -12.59 -12.80 -16.43
CA VAL A 77 -12.22 -12.71 -17.85
C VAL A 77 -10.75 -13.12 -17.99
N PRO A 78 -10.46 -14.34 -18.51
CA PRO A 78 -9.11 -14.92 -18.49
C PRO A 78 -7.98 -14.02 -18.99
N ASN A 79 -8.24 -13.27 -20.08
CA ASN A 79 -7.24 -12.42 -20.73
C ASN A 79 -7.14 -11.00 -20.15
N LYS A 80 -7.98 -10.65 -19.18
CA LYS A 80 -7.98 -9.32 -18.58
C LYS A 80 -6.77 -9.16 -17.68
N VAL A 81 -6.09 -8.02 -17.82
CA VAL A 81 -4.92 -7.68 -17.01
C VAL A 81 -5.37 -7.13 -15.65
N VAL A 82 -4.75 -7.64 -14.60
CA VAL A 82 -4.89 -7.21 -13.22
C VAL A 82 -3.51 -6.95 -12.62
N VAL A 83 -3.48 -6.20 -11.53
CA VAL A 83 -2.26 -5.88 -10.79
C VAL A 83 -2.18 -6.77 -9.56
N LEU A 84 -1.16 -7.63 -9.52
CA LEU A 84 -0.82 -8.44 -8.36
C LEU A 84 0.18 -7.68 -7.50
N HIS A 85 -0.19 -7.43 -6.25
CA HIS A 85 0.70 -6.91 -5.22
C HIS A 85 1.20 -8.08 -4.39
N GLN A 86 2.51 -8.14 -4.20
CA GLN A 86 3.18 -9.08 -3.31
C GLN A 86 3.61 -8.34 -2.06
N PHE A 87 3.47 -8.98 -0.91
CA PHE A 87 3.80 -8.37 0.37
C PHE A 87 4.22 -9.41 1.41
N VAL A 88 4.88 -8.92 2.44
CA VAL A 88 5.31 -9.72 3.60
C VAL A 88 4.91 -9.00 4.89
N LEU A 89 4.70 -9.77 5.96
CA LEU A 89 4.51 -9.22 7.30
C LEU A 89 5.78 -8.48 7.73
N ASP A 90 5.62 -7.28 8.29
CA ASP A 90 6.71 -6.54 8.91
C ASP A 90 6.70 -6.75 10.43
N PRO A 91 7.60 -7.60 10.98
CA PRO A 91 7.65 -7.87 12.41
C PRO A 91 8.22 -6.70 13.23
N THR A 92 8.83 -5.71 12.57
CA THR A 92 9.48 -4.58 13.25
C THR A 92 8.49 -3.46 13.56
N CYS A 93 7.39 -3.39 12.82
CA CYS A 93 6.35 -2.41 13.02
C CYS A 93 5.44 -2.84 14.18
N LYS A 94 5.89 -2.58 15.40
CA LYS A 94 5.02 -2.60 16.58
C LYS A 94 4.15 -1.35 16.53
N TRP A 95 2.92 -1.50 16.07
CA TRP A 95 1.90 -0.48 16.30
C TRP A 95 1.62 -0.43 17.81
N GLU A 96 2.36 0.41 18.52
CA GLU A 96 1.86 0.94 19.77
C GLU A 96 0.60 1.74 19.43
N MET A 97 -0.50 1.25 19.97
CA MET A 97 -1.87 1.76 19.83
C MET A 97 -1.96 3.29 19.93
N PHE A 98 -1.86 4.02 18.81
CA PHE A 98 -2.39 5.38 18.75
C PHE A 98 -3.92 5.30 18.56
N ILE A 99 -4.60 4.84 19.61
CA ILE A 99 -6.02 5.10 19.79
C ILE A 99 -6.13 6.59 20.14
N ASN A 100 -6.72 7.36 19.22
CA ASN A 100 -6.97 8.80 19.26
C ASN A 100 -5.79 9.71 18.88
N PRO A 101 -5.67 10.14 17.60
CA PRO A 101 -5.01 11.42 17.34
C PRO A 101 -5.77 12.52 18.10
N PRO A 102 -5.10 13.38 18.89
CA PRO A 102 -5.77 14.54 19.45
C PRO A 102 -6.31 15.36 18.28
N LYS A 103 -7.62 15.68 18.31
CA LYS A 103 -8.24 16.63 17.38
C LYS A 103 -7.57 18.00 17.59
N SER A 104 -6.41 18.23 16.99
CA SER A 104 -5.80 19.55 16.95
C SER A 104 -6.73 20.41 16.11
N LYS A 105 -7.47 21.31 16.77
CA LYS A 105 -8.33 22.29 16.12
C LYS A 105 -7.53 23.01 15.03
N CYS A 106 -7.83 22.75 13.77
CA CYS A 106 -7.40 23.59 12.65
C CYS A 106 -7.99 24.99 12.87
N ARG A 107 -7.22 25.86 13.52
CA ARG A 107 -7.55 27.28 13.63
C ARG A 107 -7.34 27.86 12.24
N ARG A 108 -8.42 27.98 11.46
CA ARG A 108 -8.45 28.72 10.19
C ARG A 108 -7.97 30.15 10.46
N ARG A 109 -6.68 30.44 10.24
CA ARG A 109 -6.21 31.81 10.07
C ARG A 109 -6.69 32.25 8.69
N ARG A 110 -7.72 33.09 8.66
CA ARG A 110 -7.96 33.98 7.52
C ARG A 110 -6.76 34.92 7.44
N SER A 111 -6.10 34.97 6.29
CA SER A 111 -5.34 36.16 5.90
C SER A 111 -5.98 36.73 4.65
N VAL A 112 -6.31 38.01 4.72
CA VAL A 112 -7.02 38.80 3.72
C VAL A 112 -5.98 39.65 3.00
N HIS A 113 -5.92 39.52 1.66
CA HIS A 113 -5.33 40.42 0.64
C HIS A 113 -3.80 40.73 0.79
N ASN A 114 -2.98 41.04 -0.22
CA ASN A 114 -3.21 41.71 -1.50
C ASN A 114 -2.00 41.46 -2.48
N MET A 115 -2.22 41.84 -3.75
CA MET A 115 -1.46 41.78 -5.02
C MET A 115 0.10 41.73 -5.14
N SER A 116 0.51 41.01 -6.21
CA SER A 116 1.48 41.32 -7.29
C SER A 116 3.01 41.11 -7.17
N HIS A 117 3.61 40.81 -8.36
CA HIS A 117 5.02 40.66 -8.78
C HIS A 117 5.70 39.29 -8.52
N SER A 118 6.02 38.43 -9.51
CA SER A 118 6.89 38.48 -10.72
C SER A 118 8.25 37.75 -10.52
N PHE A 119 8.38 36.59 -11.19
CA PHE A 119 9.55 35.95 -11.86
C PHE A 119 10.95 35.73 -11.20
N THR A 120 11.38 34.45 -11.29
CA THR A 120 12.72 33.81 -11.51
C THR A 120 13.95 34.13 -10.66
N LEU A 121 14.64 33.09 -10.15
CA LEU A 121 15.81 32.41 -10.76
C LEU A 121 16.28 31.22 -9.89
N GLU A 122 17.19 30.43 -10.47
CA GLU A 122 17.83 29.17 -10.07
C GLU A 122 18.39 29.11 -8.64
N GLU A 123 18.48 27.89 -8.07
CA GLU A 123 19.75 27.41 -7.53
C GLU A 123 19.81 25.88 -7.44
N LEU A 124 20.86 25.37 -8.08
CA LEU A 124 21.36 24.01 -8.15
C LEU A 124 22.24 23.77 -6.92
N CYS A 125 22.10 22.64 -6.20
CA CYS A 125 23.19 22.12 -5.36
C CYS A 125 23.20 20.59 -5.38
N ILE A 126 24.27 20.09 -5.99
CA ILE A 126 24.77 18.72 -5.97
C ILE A 126 25.29 18.42 -4.57
N GLY A 127 24.97 17.25 -4.03
CA GLY A 127 25.54 16.73 -2.79
C GLY A 127 25.61 15.20 -2.83
N LEU A 128 26.68 14.68 -3.44
CA LEU A 128 27.11 13.30 -3.23
C LEU A 128 27.61 13.19 -1.78
N SER A 129 26.90 12.43 -0.93
CA SER A 129 27.47 11.93 0.33
C SER A 129 27.75 10.45 0.21
N THR A 130 29.03 10.11 0.20
CA THR A 130 29.55 8.77 0.46
C THR A 130 29.67 8.58 1.96
N ASP A 131 28.63 8.05 2.60
CA ASP A 131 28.72 7.55 3.97
C ASP A 131 28.43 6.04 4.01
N PRO A 132 29.23 5.24 4.73
CA PRO A 132 28.99 3.81 4.85
C PRO A 132 27.71 3.53 5.64
N ILE A 133 26.89 2.63 5.09
CA ILE A 133 25.64 2.13 5.65
C ILE A 133 25.90 1.59 7.07
N ARG A 134 25.42 2.30 8.10
CA ARG A 134 25.27 1.75 9.45
C ARG A 134 23.86 1.16 9.58
N PRO A 135 23.71 -0.11 9.99
CA PRO A 135 22.41 -0.65 10.33
C PRO A 135 21.98 -0.08 11.69
N GLY A 136 20.77 0.47 11.75
CA GLY A 136 20.15 0.90 13.01
C GLY A 136 20.28 2.39 13.29
N ARG A 137 19.46 3.19 12.60
CA ARG A 137 18.89 4.45 13.11
C ARG A 137 17.66 4.80 12.28
N CYS A 138 16.47 4.72 12.89
CA CYS A 138 15.29 5.43 12.40
C CYS A 138 15.58 6.93 12.48
N THR A 139 16.09 7.52 11.41
CA THR A 139 16.13 8.97 11.27
C THR A 139 14.70 9.47 11.14
N LYS A 140 14.27 10.22 12.16
CA LYS A 140 13.08 11.07 12.18
C LYS A 140 13.23 12.14 11.09
N LEU A 141 12.92 11.79 9.85
CA LEU A 141 12.55 12.76 8.82
C LEU A 141 11.04 12.94 8.96
N ALA A 142 10.66 13.99 9.67
CA ALA A 142 9.30 14.52 9.64
C ALA A 142 9.05 15.12 8.25
N LEU A 143 8.92 14.26 7.24
CA LEU A 143 8.13 14.59 6.07
C LEU A 143 6.68 14.60 6.54
N HIS A 144 5.98 15.66 6.14
CA HIS A 144 4.55 15.82 6.32
C HIS A 144 3.83 14.70 5.56
N ILE A 145 3.63 13.55 6.21
CA ILE A 145 2.81 12.46 5.66
C ILE A 145 1.36 12.88 5.89
N GLY A 146 0.78 13.46 4.85
CA GLY A 146 -0.66 13.68 4.73
C GLY A 146 -1.45 12.35 4.80
N PRO A 147 -2.79 12.43 4.67
CA PRO A 147 -3.69 11.35 5.03
C PRO A 147 -3.67 10.25 3.95
N CYS A 148 -2.70 9.35 4.02
CA CYS A 148 -2.64 8.16 3.15
C CYS A 148 -2.63 6.88 3.99
N SER A 149 -3.50 6.81 5.00
CA SER A 149 -3.93 5.51 5.53
C SER A 149 -5.02 5.00 4.59
N TRP A 150 -4.62 4.21 3.60
CA TRP A 150 -5.58 3.45 2.82
C TRP A 150 -5.96 2.23 3.65
N GLU A 151 -7.18 2.19 4.18
CA GLU A 151 -7.76 0.93 4.64
C GLU A 151 -7.82 -0.01 3.44
N LEU A 152 -7.01 -1.07 3.45
CA LEU A 152 -7.21 -2.16 2.52
C LEU A 152 -8.53 -2.84 2.88
N ILE A 153 -9.57 -2.55 2.10
CA ILE A 153 -10.66 -3.49 1.95
C ILE A 153 -10.06 -4.69 1.19
N LEU A 154 -9.88 -5.78 1.94
CA LEU A 154 -9.46 -7.10 1.48
C LEU A 154 -10.67 -7.91 1.05
#